data_AF-A0A1H0ISK9-F1
#
_entry.id   AF-A0A1H0ISK9-F1
#
_cell.length_a   1.000
_cell.length_b   1.000
_cell.length_c   1.000
_cell.angle_alpha   90.00
_cell.angle_beta   90.00
_cell.angle_gamma   90.00
#
_symmetry.space_group_name_H-M   'P 1'
#
loop_
_entity.id
_entity.type
_entity.pdbx_description
1 polymer ?
#
loop_
_entity_poly.entity_id
_entity_poly.type
_entity_poly.pdbx_seq_one_letter_code
_entity_poly.pdbx_strand_id
1 'polypeptide(L)'
;MQIPLRFYKVAVFVLAHNGTPSGAPVLGATGYVLDQTPQVADLPDILARAHEVGAPPPLGPFRTSQVPIADIAALTGLDWSAIAPLDRLLPAGMSSQAASAP
;
A
#
# COMPACT_ATOMS: atom_id res chain seq x y z
N MET A 1 18.95 13.47 -10.45
CA MET A 1 18.51 12.29 -9.67
C MET A 1 17.59 12.80 -8.58
N GLN A 2 16.37 12.26 -8.44
CA GLN A 2 15.45 12.59 -7.34
C GLN A 2 15.31 11.33 -6.47
N ILE A 3 15.34 11.48 -5.15
CA ILE A 3 15.16 10.35 -4.23
C ILE A 3 13.65 10.12 -4.05
N PRO A 4 13.11 8.93 -4.34
CA PRO A 4 11.71 8.63 -4.06
C PRO A 4 11.43 8.63 -2.55
N LEU A 5 10.38 9.33 -2.14
CA LEU A 5 9.91 9.39 -0.74
C LEU A 5 8.60 8.63 -0.51
N ARG A 6 8.03 8.10 -1.59
CA ARG A 6 6.79 7.33 -1.58
C ARG A 6 7.04 5.98 -2.21
N PHE A 7 6.64 4.94 -1.51
CA PHE A 7 6.76 3.56 -1.94
C PHE A 7 5.41 2.88 -1.83
N TYR A 8 5.19 1.89 -2.68
CA TYR A 8 3.99 1.07 -2.63
C TYR A 8 4.35 -0.42 -2.61
N LYS A 9 3.43 -1.23 -2.08
CA LYS A 9 3.49 -2.70 -2.14
C LYS A 9 2.10 -3.23 -2.44
N VAL A 10 2.01 -4.14 -3.40
CA VAL A 10 0.80 -4.93 -3.65
C VAL A 10 1.14 -6.39 -3.40
N ALA A 11 0.34 -7.06 -2.57
CA ALA A 11 0.49 -8.49 -2.30
C ALA A 11 -0.72 -9.25 -2.85
N VAL A 12 -0.47 -10.28 -3.66
CA VAL A 12 -1.51 -11.19 -4.18
C VAL A 12 -1.29 -12.56 -3.55
N PHE A 13 -2.37 -13.21 -3.12
CA PHE A 13 -2.31 -14.46 -2.39
C PHE A 13 -3.51 -15.36 -2.68
N VAL A 14 -3.35 -16.66 -2.42
CA VAL A 14 -4.40 -17.66 -2.57
C VAL A 14 -5.29 -17.65 -1.32
N LEU A 15 -6.59 -17.46 -1.52
CA LEU A 15 -7.62 -17.59 -0.48
C LEU A 15 -8.10 -19.04 -0.34
N ALA A 16 -8.25 -19.74 -1.47
CA ALA A 16 -8.62 -21.14 -1.52
C ALA A 16 -8.05 -21.77 -2.81
N HIS A 17 -7.57 -23.00 -2.72
CA HIS A 17 -6.98 -23.70 -3.87
C HIS A 17 -8.04 -24.19 -4.86
N ASN A 18 -9.22 -24.58 -4.36
CA ASN A 18 -10.34 -25.07 -5.16
C ASN A 18 -11.60 -24.29 -4.75
N GLY A 19 -12.03 -23.36 -5.60
CA GLY A 19 -13.21 -22.54 -5.27
C GLY A 19 -13.94 -21.92 -6.46
N THR A 20 -13.53 -22.27 -7.68
CA THR A 20 -14.23 -21.85 -8.91
C THR A 20 -14.75 -23.10 -9.63
N PRO A 21 -15.80 -22.99 -10.49
CA PRO A 21 -16.28 -24.09 -11.31
C PRO A 21 -15.20 -24.69 -12.23
N SER A 22 -14.18 -23.90 -12.58
CA SER A 22 -13.04 -24.33 -13.39
C SER A 22 -11.97 -25.11 -12.61
N GLY A 23 -12.07 -25.17 -11.27
CA GLY A 23 -11.02 -25.71 -10.40
C GLY A 23 -9.86 -24.76 -10.13
N ALA A 24 -9.88 -23.54 -10.69
CA ALA A 24 -8.86 -22.53 -10.42
C ALA A 24 -8.93 -22.00 -8.97
N PRO A 25 -7.78 -21.54 -8.41
CA PRO A 25 -7.73 -20.95 -7.07
C PRO A 25 -8.48 -19.63 -6.99
N VAL A 26 -9.03 -19.35 -5.82
CA VAL A 26 -9.59 -18.03 -5.48
C VAL A 26 -8.45 -17.17 -4.97
N LEU A 27 -8.26 -16.00 -5.57
CA LEU A 27 -7.19 -15.07 -5.22
C LEU A 27 -7.74 -13.88 -4.44
N GLY A 28 -6.89 -13.28 -3.60
CA GLY A 28 -7.12 -11.98 -2.98
C GLY A 28 -5.87 -11.11 -3.08
N ALA A 29 -6.04 -9.80 -2.96
CA ALA A 29 -4.95 -8.84 -2.99
C ALA A 29 -5.10 -7.75 -1.93
N THR A 30 -3.99 -7.17 -1.49
CA THR A 30 -3.95 -5.99 -0.63
C THR A 30 -2.91 -4.99 -1.12
N GLY A 31 -3.26 -3.70 -1.08
CA GLY A 31 -2.37 -2.58 -1.43
C GLY A 31 -1.90 -1.81 -0.19
N TYR A 32 -0.64 -1.36 -0.20
CA TYR A 32 -0.05 -0.53 0.85
C TYR A 32 0.74 0.62 0.25
N VAL A 33 0.67 1.78 0.90
CA VAL A 33 1.50 2.96 0.62
C VAL A 33 2.31 3.33 1.85
N LEU A 34 3.57 3.66 1.61
CA LEU A 34 4.48 4.32 2.55
C LEU A 34 4.74 5.73 2.02
N ASP A 35 4.37 6.76 2.79
CA ASP A 35 4.71 8.17 2.51
C ASP A 35 5.68 8.70 3.57
N GLN A 36 6.94 8.88 3.19
CA GLN A 36 7.99 9.40 4.05
C GLN A 36 8.18 10.91 3.93
N THR A 37 7.40 11.60 3.07
CA THR A 37 7.51 13.05 2.86
C THR A 37 7.51 13.84 4.18
N PRO A 38 6.62 13.56 5.16
CA PRO A 38 6.62 14.28 6.44
C PRO A 38 7.86 14.01 7.29
N GLN A 39 8.51 12.84 7.12
CA GLN A 39 9.68 12.44 7.92
C GLN A 39 10.99 13.07 7.41
N VAL A 40 10.98 13.57 6.17
CA VAL A 40 12.16 14.15 5.53
C VAL A 40 12.10 15.66 5.31
N ALA A 41 11.01 16.33 5.73
CA ALA A 41 10.93 17.79 5.67
C ALA A 41 12.04 18.46 6.52
N ASP A 42 12.35 17.88 7.69
CA ASP A 42 13.39 18.37 8.62
C ASP A 42 14.73 17.63 8.45
N LEU A 43 14.88 16.84 7.39
CA LEU A 43 16.03 15.94 7.21
C LEU A 43 17.39 16.65 7.21
N PRO A 44 17.58 17.86 6.63
CA PRO A 44 18.86 18.56 6.66
C PRO A 44 19.34 18.83 8.09
N ASP A 45 18.46 19.32 8.95
CA ASP A 45 18.79 19.66 10.35
C ASP A 45 18.98 18.38 11.19
N ILE A 46 18.13 17.36 10.97
CA ILE A 46 18.27 16.06 11.63
C ILE A 46 19.58 15.37 11.24
N LEU A 47 19.97 15.40 9.96
CA LEU A 47 21.20 14.81 9.47
C LEU A 47 22.43 15.56 10.00
N ALA A 48 22.39 16.90 10.02
CA ALA A 48 23.46 17.72 10.60
C ALA A 48 23.68 17.35 12.08
N ARG A 49 22.59 17.26 12.86
CA ARG A 49 22.67 16.89 14.27
C ARG A 49 23.14 15.46 14.49
N ALA A 50 22.67 14.52 13.67
CA ALA A 50 23.06 13.12 13.71
C ALA A 50 24.57 12.94 13.39
N HIS A 51 25.07 13.71 12.41
CA HIS A 51 26.48 13.75 12.04
C HIS A 51 27.37 14.31 13.16
N GLU A 52 26.94 15.39 13.84
CA GLU A 52 27.65 15.95 15.00
C GLU A 52 27.86 14.93 16.13
N VAL A 53 26.89 14.05 16.36
CA VAL A 53 26.93 13.03 17.43
C VAL A 53 27.41 11.66 16.95
N GLY A 54 27.77 11.52 15.68
CA GLY A 54 28.28 10.26 15.09
C GLY A 54 27.26 9.11 15.10
N ALA A 55 25.96 9.40 15.10
CA ALA A 55 24.88 8.42 15.15
C ALA A 55 23.97 8.53 13.91
N PRO A 56 23.27 7.46 13.50
CA PRO A 56 22.29 7.56 12.42
C PRO A 56 21.13 8.48 12.82
N PRO A 57 20.51 9.21 11.87
CA PRO A 57 19.37 10.06 12.14
C PRO A 57 18.19 9.23 12.70
N PRO A 58 17.50 9.70 13.74
CA PRO A 58 16.40 8.96 14.35
C PRO A 58 15.13 9.09 13.50
N LEU A 59 15.07 8.39 12.37
CA LEU A 59 13.97 8.51 11.39
C LEU A 59 12.60 7.99 11.88
N GLY A 60 12.51 7.53 13.12
CA GLY A 60 11.30 6.97 13.72
C GLY A 60 10.76 5.74 12.97
N PRO A 61 9.69 5.11 13.46
CA PRO A 61 9.01 4.06 12.71
C PRO A 61 8.30 4.68 11.50
N PHE A 62 8.51 4.13 10.31
CA PHE A 62 7.71 4.47 9.15
C PHE A 62 6.35 3.76 9.21
N ARG A 63 5.27 4.47 8.85
CA ARG A 63 3.92 3.90 8.80
C ARG A 63 3.60 3.46 7.38
N THR A 64 3.18 2.21 7.23
CA THR A 64 2.54 1.72 6.02
C THR A 64 1.04 1.69 6.24
N SER A 65 0.29 2.37 5.38
CA SER A 65 -1.17 2.34 5.41
C SER A 65 -1.67 1.40 4.32
N GLN A 66 -2.60 0.50 4.67
CA GLN A 66 -3.34 -0.23 3.65
C GLN A 66 -4.24 0.76 2.91
N VAL A 67 -4.24 0.69 1.59
CA VAL A 67 -5.05 1.53 0.70
C VAL A 67 -5.69 0.67 -0.40
N PRO A 68 -6.80 1.12 -0.99
CA PRO A 68 -7.31 0.51 -2.22
C PRO A 68 -6.23 0.46 -3.31
N ILE A 69 -6.14 -0.64 -4.03
CA ILE A 69 -5.25 -0.84 -5.19
C ILE A 69 -5.60 0.14 -6.31
N ALA A 70 -6.87 0.55 -6.40
CA ALA A 70 -7.30 1.62 -7.31
C ALA A 70 -6.58 2.96 -7.03
N ASP A 71 -6.32 3.28 -5.76
CA ASP A 71 -5.60 4.50 -5.39
C ASP A 71 -4.11 4.39 -5.76
N ILE A 72 -3.52 3.19 -5.64
CA ILE A 72 -2.16 2.92 -6.12
C ILE A 72 -2.09 3.06 -7.65
N ALA A 73 -3.11 2.61 -8.38
CA ALA A 73 -3.19 2.79 -9.83
C ALA A 73 -3.20 4.28 -10.21
N ALA A 74 -4.02 5.08 -9.53
CA ALA A 74 -4.06 6.53 -9.73
C ALA A 74 -2.72 7.22 -9.41
N LEU A 75 -2.04 6.80 -8.33
CA LEU A 75 -0.75 7.38 -7.90
C LEU A 75 0.43 7.02 -8.82
N THR A 76 0.42 5.82 -9.40
CA THR A 76 1.56 5.27 -10.16
C THR A 76 1.40 5.39 -11.67
N GLY A 77 0.17 5.53 -12.17
CA GLY A 77 -0.13 5.50 -13.61
C GLY A 77 0.08 4.12 -14.26
N LEU A 78 0.27 3.07 -13.45
CA LEU A 78 0.42 1.69 -13.93
C LEU A 78 -0.95 1.04 -14.13
N ASP A 79 -1.02 0.10 -15.07
CA ASP A 79 -2.23 -0.70 -15.29
C ASP A 79 -2.33 -1.82 -14.24
N TRP A 80 -3.36 -1.74 -13.40
CA TRP A 80 -3.67 -2.72 -12.36
C TRP A 80 -5.01 -3.44 -12.60
N SER A 81 -5.57 -3.35 -13.82
CA SER A 81 -6.90 -3.90 -14.15
C SER A 81 -7.06 -5.39 -13.83
N ALA A 82 -5.99 -6.18 -13.93
CA ALA A 82 -6.00 -7.60 -13.60
C ALA A 82 -6.00 -7.91 -12.08
N ILE A 83 -5.56 -6.96 -11.24
CA ILE A 83 -5.35 -7.16 -9.80
C ILE A 83 -6.38 -6.39 -8.96
N ALA A 84 -6.81 -5.22 -9.41
CA ALA A 84 -7.79 -4.40 -8.70
C ALA A 84 -9.10 -5.14 -8.34
N PRO A 85 -9.65 -6.04 -9.18
CA PRO A 85 -10.83 -6.83 -8.79
C PRO A 85 -10.61 -7.80 -7.63
N LEU A 86 -9.36 -8.12 -7.29
CA LEU A 86 -8.98 -9.02 -6.20
C LEU A 86 -8.84 -8.27 -4.85
N ASP A 87 -8.94 -6.95 -4.86
CA ASP A 87 -8.66 -6.12 -3.70
C ASP A 87 -9.61 -6.43 -2.54
N ARG A 88 -9.01 -6.57 -1.36
CA ARG A 88 -9.69 -6.85 -0.10
C ARG A 88 -10.07 -5.57 0.65
N LEU A 89 -9.58 -4.40 0.22
CA LEU A 89 -9.98 -3.09 0.76
C LEU A 89 -10.77 -2.31 -0.29
N LEU A 90 -12.08 -2.14 -0.04
CA LEU A 90 -12.93 -1.36 -0.92
C LEU A 90 -12.60 0.15 -0.82
N PRO A 91 -12.71 0.91 -1.92
CA PRO A 91 -12.61 2.37 -1.88
C PRO A 91 -13.59 2.98 -0.89
N ALA A 92 -13.16 4.02 -0.18
CA ALA A 92 -14.01 4.76 0.74
C ALA A 92 -15.24 5.29 -0.01
N GLY A 93 -16.43 4.79 0.35
CA GLY A 93 -17.71 5.10 -0.33
C GLY A 93 -18.42 3.89 -0.93
N MET A 94 -17.74 2.74 -1.08
CA MET A 94 -18.38 1.45 -1.37
C MET A 94 -18.70 0.72 -0.06
N SER A 95 -19.76 1.14 0.63
CA SER A 95 -20.32 0.31 1.71
C SER A 95 -20.95 -0.95 1.10
N SER A 96 -20.58 -2.12 1.61
CA SER A 96 -21.15 -3.40 1.19
C SER A 96 -22.65 -3.43 1.47
N GLN A 97 -23.48 -3.18 0.46
CA GLN A 97 -24.89 -3.53 0.49
C GLN A 97 -25.00 -5.04 0.19
N ALA A 98 -24.52 -5.87 1.12
CA ALA A 98 -24.71 -7.32 1.06
C ALA A 98 -24.92 -7.87 2.48
N ALA A 99 -26.00 -7.40 3.11
CA ALA A 99 -26.60 -8.03 4.27
C ALA A 99 -28.12 -7.71 4.31
N SER A 100 -28.84 -8.04 3.24
CA SER A 100 -30.29 -8.24 3.28
C SER A 100 -30.77 -8.87 1.97
N ALA A 101 -31.01 -10.18 2.02
CA ALA A 101 -32.02 -10.86 1.23
C ALA A 101 -32.56 -12.01 2.11
N PRO A 102 -33.87 -12.31 2.03
CA PRO A 102 -34.67 -12.92 3.09
C PRO A 102 -34.40 -14.40 3.35
#